data_AF-Q6LSS3-F1
#
_entry.id   AF-Q6LSS3-F1
#
_cell.length_a   1.000
_cell.length_b   1.000
_cell.length_c   1.000
_cell.angle_alpha   90.00
_cell.angle_beta   90.00
_cell.angle_gamma   90.00
#
_symmetry.space_group_name_H-M   'P 1'
#
loop_
_entity.id
_entity.type
_entity.pdbx_description
1 polymer ?
#
loop_
_entity_poly.entity_id
_entity_poly.type
_entity_poly.pdbx_seq_one_letter_code
_entity_poly.pdbx_strand_id
1 'polypeptide(L)' 'MQHEHFEKGVSCPRCVDKHTEEQKGRFREREKQVQLANLRGEQHVGCEADKIIEARRKEKLQRKEQQRATKK' A
#
# COMPACT_ATOMS: atom_id res chain seq x y z
N MET A 1 9.22 -5.49 27.62
CA MET A 1 10.55 -4.85 27.42
C MET A 1 10.65 -4.42 25.96
N GLN A 2 10.76 -3.13 25.69
CA GLN A 2 11.09 -2.63 24.34
C GLN A 2 12.60 -2.82 24.16
N HIS A 3 13.01 -3.56 23.14
CA HIS A 3 14.43 -3.76 22.83
C HIS A 3 15.03 -2.44 22.36
N GLU A 4 16.28 -2.15 22.73
CA GLU A 4 16.99 -0.90 22.34
C GLU A 4 17.09 -0.70 20.81
N HIS A 5 16.96 -1.79 20.06
CA HIS A 5 17.05 -1.81 18.60
C HIS A 5 15.69 -1.80 17.87
N PHE A 6 14.58 -1.74 18.62
CA PHE A 6 13.25 -1.69 18.05
C PHE A 6 12.84 -0.25 17.74
N GLU A 7 12.66 0.05 16.46
CA GLU A 7 12.13 1.31 15.97
C GLU A 7 10.93 1.00 15.06
N LYS A 8 9.72 1.43 15.48
CA LYS A 8 8.47 1.08 14.80
C LYS A 8 8.50 1.53 13.34
N GLY A 9 8.26 0.60 12.42
CA GLY A 9 8.30 0.85 10.97
C GLY A 9 9.70 0.88 10.35
N VAL A 10 10.77 0.75 11.15
CA VAL A 10 12.16 0.98 10.72
C VAL A 10 13.05 -0.23 11.00
N SER A 11 13.06 -0.74 12.23
CA SER A 11 13.87 -1.91 12.58
C SER A 11 13.23 -2.72 13.71
N CYS A 12 13.42 -4.04 13.66
CA CYS A 12 13.14 -4.92 14.78
C CYS A 12 14.45 -5.52 15.30
N PRO A 13 14.47 -6.13 16.51
CA PRO A 13 15.68 -6.71 17.09
C PRO A 13 16.36 -7.76 16.20
N ARG A 14 15.60 -8.39 15.29
CA ARG A 14 16.11 -9.40 14.35
C ARG A 14 16.66 -8.82 13.04
N CYS A 15 16.34 -7.56 12.74
CA CYS A 15 16.67 -6.90 11.47
C CYS A 15 17.60 -5.69 11.63
N VAL A 16 17.93 -5.29 12.86
CA VAL A 16 18.76 -4.11 13.12
C VAL A 16 20.15 -4.20 12.48
N ASP A 17 20.75 -5.39 12.46
CA ASP A 17 22.07 -5.66 11.85
C ASP A 17 21.98 -6.03 10.37
N LYS A 18 20.77 -6.18 9.83
CA LYS A 18 20.54 -6.58 8.43
C LYS A 18 20.32 -5.40 7.49
N HIS A 19 20.11 -4.21 8.04
CA HIS A 19 19.80 -3.01 7.28
C HIS A 19 20.86 -1.94 7.50
N THR A 20 21.32 -1.34 6.41
CA THR A 20 22.24 -0.21 6.47
C THR A 20 21.53 1.03 6.99
N GLU A 21 22.29 2.02 7.49
CA GLU A 21 21.72 3.27 7.98
C GLU A 21 20.92 4.01 6.89
N GLU A 22 21.34 3.92 5.62
CA GLU A 22 20.61 4.47 4.49
C GLU A 22 19.23 3.80 4.29
N GLN A 23 19.17 2.47 4.40
CA GLN A 23 17.91 1.73 4.33
C GLN A 23 16.98 2.08 5.50
N LYS A 24 17.53 2.20 6.71
CA LYS A 24 16.77 2.66 7.89
C LYS A 24 16.21 4.07 7.68
N GLY A 25 16.99 4.97 7.07
CA GLY A 25 16.52 6.30 6.68
C GLY A 25 15.30 6.26 5.76
N ARG A 26 15.32 5.42 4.72
CA ARG A 26 14.18 5.22 3.82
C ARG A 26 12.95 4.66 4.52
N PHE A 27 13.14 3.73 5.47
CA PHE A 27 12.04 3.18 6.26
C PHE A 27 11.40 4.20 7.20
N ARG A 28 12.22 5.05 7.84
CA ARG A 28 11.74 6.19 8.66
C ARG A 28 10.88 7.13 7.83
N GLU A 29 11.35 7.47 6.63
CA GLU A 29 10.61 8.35 5.73
C GLU A 29 9.28 7.73 5.31
N ARG A 30 9.28 6.44 4.94
CA ARG A 30 8.06 5.70 4.61
C ARG A 30 7.08 5.69 5.79
N GLU A 31 7.54 5.37 6.99
CA GLU A 31 6.68 5.35 8.18
C GLU A 31 6.12 6.75 8.49
N LYS A 32 6.91 7.81 8.30
CA LYS A 32 6.44 9.19 8.41
C LYS A 32 5.32 9.49 7.42
N GLN A 33 5.46 9.08 6.15
CA GLN A 33 4.42 9.29 5.14
C GLN A 33 3.14 8.52 5.47
N VAL A 34 3.25 7.28 5.98
CA VAL A 34 2.12 6.49 6.47
C VAL A 34 1.42 7.20 7.63
N GLN A 35 2.17 7.70 8.62
CA GLN A 35 1.61 8.43 9.76
C GLN A 35 0.89 9.71 9.32
N LEU A 36 1.48 10.46 8.40
CA LEU A 36 0.86 11.67 7.86
C LEU A 36 -0.42 11.37 7.08
N ALA A 37 -0.45 10.30 6.28
CA ALA A 37 -1.65 9.87 5.58
C ALA A 37 -2.75 9.44 6.57
N ASN A 38 -2.40 8.62 7.57
CA ASN A 38 -3.32 8.21 8.64
C ASN A 38 -3.88 9.43 9.40
N LEU A 39 -3.03 10.43 9.71
CA LEU A 39 -3.46 11.67 10.37
C LEU A 39 -4.43 12.48 9.49
N ARG A 40 -4.22 12.47 8.17
CA ARG A 40 -5.11 13.09 7.19
C ARG A 40 -6.40 12.27 6.92
N GLY A 41 -6.50 11.05 7.47
CA GLY A 41 -7.58 10.11 7.13
C GLY A 41 -7.47 9.56 5.70
N GLU A 42 -6.31 9.72 5.07
CA GLU A 42 -6.00 9.26 3.72
C GLU A 42 -5.24 7.94 3.80
N GLN A 43 -5.60 6.98 2.95
CA GLN A 43 -4.89 5.71 2.88
C GLN A 43 -3.60 5.90 2.07
N HIS A 44 -2.44 5.78 2.72
CA HIS A 44 -1.12 6.05 2.09
C HIS A 44 -0.85 5.23 0.82
N VAL A 45 -1.36 4.00 0.77
CA VAL A 45 -1.16 3.07 -0.35
C VAL A 45 -2.52 2.51 -0.77
N GLY A 46 -2.81 2.57 -2.07
CA GLY A 46 -3.98 1.91 -2.67
C GLY A 46 -5.26 2.76 -2.74
N CYS A 47 -5.21 4.05 -2.38
CA CYS A 47 -6.36 4.95 -2.36
C CYS A 47 -7.15 5.03 -3.68
N GLU A 48 -6.50 4.83 -4.84
CA GLU A 48 -7.19 4.76 -6.15
C GLU A 48 -7.34 3.34 -6.69
N ALA A 49 -6.68 2.34 -6.08
CA ALA A 49 -6.71 0.97 -6.55
C ALA A 49 -8.14 0.42 -6.53
N ASP A 50 -8.90 0.70 -5.46
CA ASP A 50 -10.29 0.24 -5.34
C ASP A 50 -11.21 0.83 -6.42
N LYS A 51 -11.05 2.13 -6.71
CA LYS A 51 -11.79 2.81 -7.79
C LYS A 51 -11.45 2.20 -9.16
N ILE A 52 -10.17 1.94 -9.40
CA ILE A 52 -9.69 1.32 -10.65
C ILE A 52 -10.20 -0.12 -10.79
N ILE A 53 -10.20 -0.90 -9.71
CA ILE A 53 -10.70 -2.28 -9.69
C ILE A 53 -12.20 -2.31 -10.04
N GLU A 54 -12.99 -1.44 -9.42
CA GLU A 54 -14.43 -1.36 -9.69
C GLU A 54 -14.73 -0.89 -11.12
N ALA A 55 -13.98 0.09 -11.63
CA ALA A 55 -14.11 0.54 -13.03
C ALA A 55 -13.84 -0.60 -14.03
N ARG A 56 -12.73 -1.34 -13.83
CA ARG A 56 -12.37 -2.49 -14.68
C ARG A 56 -13.38 -3.63 -14.59
N ARG A 57 -13.98 -3.86 -13.42
CA ARG A 57 -15.04 -4.86 -13.24
C ARG A 57 -16.27 -4.50 -14.07
N LYS A 58 -16.70 -3.23 -14.04
CA LYS A 58 -17.84 -2.73 -14.84
C LYS A 58 -17.57 -2.85 -16.34
N GLU A 59 -16.39 -2.42 -16.80
CA GLU A 59 -16.00 -2.53 -18.22
C GLU A 59 -16.04 -3.98 -18.72
N LYS A 60 -15.52 -4.92 -17.91
CA LYS A 60 -15.52 -6.35 -18.25
C LYS A 60 -16.95 -6.92 -18.35
N LEU A 61 -17.87 -6.50 -17.48
CA LEU A 61 -19.28 -6.91 -17.53
C LEU A 61 -19.96 -6.38 -18.80
N GLN A 62 -19.81 -5.08 -19.08
CA GLN A 62 -20.36 -4.44 -20.29
C GLN A 62 -19.86 -5.12 -21.57
N ARG A 63 -18.56 -5.43 -21.64
CA ARG A 63 -17.98 -6.15 -22.78
C ARG A 63 -18.60 -7.54 -22.97
N LYS A 64 -18.88 -8.26 -21.88
CA LYS A 64 -19.55 -9.57 -21.95
C LYS A 64 -21.01 -9.45 -22.41
N GLU A 65 -21.72 -8.41 -21.98
CA GLU A 65 -23.10 -8.16 -22.42
C GLU A 65 -23.15 -7.80 -23.90
N GLN A 66 -22.26 -6.94 -24.37
CA GLN A 66 -22.12 -6.63 -25.80
C GLN A 66 -21.84 -7.88 -26.63
N GLN A 67 -20.94 -8.75 -26.17
CA GLN A 67 -20.65 -10.03 -26.85
C GLN A 67 -21.86 -10.98 -26.88
N ARG A 68 -22.72 -10.95 -25.86
CA ARG A 68 -23.97 -11.75 -25.84
C ARG A 68 -25.01 -11.16 -26.77
N ALA A 69 -25.10 -9.84 -26.85
CA ALA A 69 -26.05 -9.12 -27.71
C ALA A 69 -25.70 -9.27 -29.19
N THR A 70 -24.42 -9.23 -29.56
CA THR A 70 -23.97 -9.43 -30.96
C THR A 70 -24.00 -10.88 -31.42
N LYS A 71 -24.10 -11.84 -30.51
CA LYS A 71 -24.18 -13.27 -30.83
C LYS A 71 -25.63 -13.79 -30.94
N LYS A 72 -26.62 -12.90 -30.78
CA LYS A 72 -28.04 -13.18 -30.89
C LYS A 72 -28.59 -12.59 -32.19
#